data_AF-A0A962FAY3-F1
#
_entry.id   AF-A0A962FAY3-F1
#
_cell.length_a   1.000
_cell.length_b   1.000
_cell.length_c   1.000
_cell.angle_alpha   90.00
_cell.angle_beta   90.00
_cell.angle_gamma   90.00
#
_symmetry.space_group_name_H-M   'P 1'
#
loop_
_entity.id
_entity.type
_entity.pdbx_description
1 polymer ?
#
loop_
_entity_poly.entity_id
_entity_poly.type
_entity_poly.pdbx_seq_one_letter_code
_entity_poly.pdbx_strand_id
1 'polypeptide(L)'
;SIEQDADVVMFVYREEYYLKNKEPREGTPEHATWMSEMERAHGRAECIIGKQRHGPTGTVALAFEDEVTRFSNLVESDHMPVPM
;
A
#
# COMPACT_ATOMS: atom_id res chain seq x y z
N SER A 1 -19.61 12.77 -16.38
CA SER A 1 -19.21 11.46 -16.90
C SER A 1 -17.70 11.42 -16.90
N ILE A 2 -17.09 10.64 -16.01
CA ILE A 2 -15.62 10.45 -15.93
C ILE A 2 -15.36 8.96 -15.75
N GLU A 3 -16.10 8.33 -14.85
CA GLU A 3 -16.04 6.89 -14.61
C GLU A 3 -16.57 6.06 -15.78
N GLN A 4 -17.56 6.57 -16.54
CA GLN A 4 -18.22 5.79 -17.59
C GLN A 4 -17.33 5.64 -18.84
N ASP A 5 -16.52 6.65 -19.15
CA ASP A 5 -15.73 6.71 -20.38
C ASP A 5 -14.31 6.11 -20.24
N ALA A 6 -13.80 5.97 -19.01
CA ALA A 6 -12.47 5.41 -18.75
C ALA A 6 -12.41 3.89 -19.02
N ASP A 7 -11.34 3.42 -19.66
CA ASP A 7 -11.10 1.98 -19.84
C ASP A 7 -10.54 1.32 -18.58
N VAL A 8 -9.72 2.06 -17.83
CA VAL A 8 -9.13 1.63 -16.56
C VAL A 8 -9.27 2.74 -15.52
N VAL A 9 -9.64 2.37 -14.29
CA VAL A 9 -9.62 3.26 -13.12
C VAL A 9 -8.83 2.56 -12.02
N MET A 10 -7.81 3.24 -11.51
CA MET A 10 -6.96 2.75 -10.42
C MET A 10 -7.00 3.72 -9.25
N PHE A 11 -7.00 3.17 -8.04
CA PHE A 11 -6.87 3.91 -6.79
C PHE A 11 -5.56 3.53 -6.13
N VAL A 12 -4.90 4.50 -5.51
CA VAL A 12 -3.70 4.27 -4.69
C VAL A 12 -4.10 4.40 -3.24
N TYR A 13 -3.81 3.38 -2.44
CA TYR A 13 -4.06 3.37 -1.01
C TYR A 13 -2.75 3.13 -0.24
N ARG A 14 -2.51 3.95 0.79
CA ARG A 14 -1.35 3.86 1.67
C ARG A 14 -1.82 3.76 3.11
N GLU A 15 -1.89 2.55 3.65
CA GLU A 15 -2.36 2.32 5.01
C GLU A 15 -1.53 3.10 6.06
N GLU A 16 -0.21 3.13 5.88
CA GLU A 16 0.72 3.88 6.74
C GLU A 16 0.29 5.35 6.92
N TYR A 17 -0.17 6.02 5.86
CA TYR A 17 -0.60 7.42 5.92
C TYR A 17 -1.83 7.60 6.84
N TYR A 18 -2.76 6.66 6.81
CA TYR A 18 -3.96 6.72 7.66
C TYR A 18 -3.68 6.28 9.09
N LEU A 19 -2.79 5.31 9.30
CA LEU A 19 -2.38 4.87 10.64
C LEU A 19 -1.60 5.96 11.38
N LYS A 20 -0.67 6.67 10.71
CA LYS A 20 0.04 7.82 11.29
C LYS A 20 -0.90 8.86 11.90
N ASN A 21 -2.02 9.13 11.24
CA ASN A 21 -3.02 10.09 11.72
C ASN A 21 -3.89 9.57 12.89
N LYS A 22 -3.74 8.31 13.29
CA LYS A 22 -4.51 7.64 14.34
C LYS A 22 -3.64 7.18 15.52
N GLU A 23 -2.45 7.74 15.66
CA GLU A 23 -1.52 7.40 16.74
C GLU A 23 -2.19 7.61 18.12
N PRO A 24 -2.33 6.54 18.93
CA PRO A 24 -2.87 6.65 20.28
C PRO A 24 -1.81 7.19 21.24
N ARG A 25 -2.21 7.51 22.47
CA ARG A 25 -1.27 8.02 23.48
C ARG A 25 -0.18 6.98 23.79
N GLU A 26 1.07 7.42 23.83
CA GLU A 26 2.19 6.58 24.25
C GLU A 26 1.96 5.94 25.64
N GLY A 27 2.35 4.68 25.76
CA GLY A 27 2.23 3.91 27.00
C GLY A 27 0.87 3.28 27.26
N THR A 28 -0.11 3.44 26.36
CA THR A 28 -1.36 2.67 26.44
C THR A 28 -1.24 1.32 25.72
N PRO A 29 -2.07 0.32 26.05
CA PRO A 29 -2.09 -0.96 25.32
C PRO A 29 -2.38 -0.80 23.82
N GLU A 30 -3.20 0.19 23.44
CA GLU A 30 -3.54 0.47 22.05
C GLU A 30 -2.33 0.93 21.25
N HIS A 31 -1.36 1.60 21.90
CA HIS A 31 -0.11 2.00 21.26
C HIS A 31 0.72 0.80 20.82
N ALA A 32 0.72 -0.30 21.58
CA ALA A 32 1.42 -1.52 21.18
C ALA A 32 0.81 -2.15 19.93
N THR A 33 -0.52 -2.17 19.83
CA THR A 33 -1.24 -2.64 18.63
C THR A 33 -0.96 -1.73 17.44
N TRP A 34 -1.06 -0.43 17.63
CA TRP A 34 -0.79 0.57 16.58
C TRP A 34 0.64 0.47 16.04
N MET A 35 1.64 0.29 16.91
CA MET A 35 3.03 0.09 16.47
C MET A 35 3.19 -1.14 15.58
N SER A 36 2.52 -2.25 15.93
CA SER A 36 2.53 -3.47 15.12
C SER A 36 1.87 -3.28 13.76
N GLU A 37 0.73 -2.56 13.71
CA GLU A 37 0.06 -2.23 12.46
C GLU A 37 0.89 -1.28 11.59
N MET A 38 1.50 -0.25 12.20
CA MET A 38 2.40 0.69 11.54
C MET A 38 3.60 -0.02 10.91
N GLU A 39 4.25 -0.93 11.63
CA GLU A 39 5.38 -1.70 11.11
C GLU A 39 4.96 -2.54 9.88
N ARG A 40 3.78 -3.17 9.93
CA ARG A 40 3.27 -3.99 8.82
C ARG A 40 2.89 -3.17 7.59
N ALA A 41 2.47 -1.92 7.78
CA ALA A 41 2.08 -0.99 6.73
C ALA A 41 3.25 -0.16 6.21
N HIS A 42 4.35 -0.08 6.95
CA HIS A 42 5.49 0.79 6.62
C HIS A 42 6.07 0.46 5.24
N GLY A 43 6.25 1.50 4.42
CA GLY A 43 6.82 1.36 3.09
C GLY A 43 5.96 0.54 2.11
N ARG A 44 4.66 0.34 2.43
CA ARG A 44 3.74 -0.42 1.60
C ARG A 44 2.61 0.44 1.06
N ALA A 45 2.16 0.09 -0.14
CA ALA A 45 1.00 0.68 -0.78
C ALA A 45 0.23 -0.37 -1.58
N GLU A 46 -1.01 -0.07 -1.89
CA GLU A 46 -1.88 -0.88 -2.72
C GLU A 46 -2.32 -0.08 -3.95
N CYS A 47 -2.17 -0.68 -5.13
CA CYS A 47 -2.80 -0.21 -6.36
C CYS A 47 -4.04 -1.05 -6.63
N ILE A 48 -5.21 -0.43 -6.49
CA ILE A 48 -6.51 -1.08 -6.60
C ILE A 48 -7.08 -0.77 -7.97
N ILE A 49 -7.19 -1.77 -8.82
CA ILE A 49 -7.82 -1.68 -10.14
C ILE A 49 -9.33 -1.77 -9.92
N GLY A 50 -9.98 -0.61 -9.79
CA GLY A 50 -11.42 -0.50 -9.58
C GLY A 50 -12.25 -0.70 -10.85
N LYS A 51 -11.69 -0.39 -12.03
CA LYS A 51 -12.31 -0.64 -13.33
C LYS A 51 -11.28 -1.12 -14.33
N GLN A 52 -11.66 -2.12 -15.13
CA GLN A 52 -10.90 -2.60 -16.29
C GLN A 52 -11.90 -3.15 -17.33
N ARG A 53 -12.08 -2.46 -18.46
CA ARG A 53 -13.13 -2.78 -19.46
C ARG A 53 -12.98 -4.18 -20.08
N HIS A 54 -11.74 -4.64 -20.25
CA HIS A 54 -11.42 -5.89 -20.96
C HIS A 54 -10.48 -6.80 -20.18
N GLY A 55 -10.59 -6.84 -18.86
CA GLY A 55 -9.67 -7.61 -18.03
C GLY A 55 -10.11 -7.65 -16.56
N PRO A 56 -9.34 -8.37 -15.73
CA PRO A 56 -9.66 -8.51 -14.32
C PRO A 56 -9.43 -7.20 -13.56
N THR A 57 -10.23 -7.03 -12.51
CA THR A 57 -9.96 -6.09 -11.42
C THR A 57 -9.18 -6.81 -10.31
N GLY A 58 -8.61 -6.05 -9.38
CA GLY A 58 -7.86 -6.61 -8.27
C GLY A 58 -6.97 -5.58 -7.59
N THR A 59 -6.22 -6.03 -6.60
CA THR A 59 -5.27 -5.21 -5.85
C THR A 59 -3.85 -5.73 -6.08
N VAL A 60 -2.94 -4.82 -6.38
CA VAL A 60 -1.51 -5.09 -6.53
C VAL A 60 -0.78 -4.44 -5.37
N ALA A 61 -0.02 -5.23 -4.61
CA ALA A 61 0.84 -4.71 -3.55
C ALA A 61 2.09 -4.05 -4.15
N LEU A 62 2.44 -2.88 -3.62
CA LEU A 62 3.57 -2.06 -4.04
C LEU A 62 4.45 -1.71 -2.84
N ALA A 63 5.74 -1.53 -3.10
CA ALA A 63 6.62 -0.83 -2.18
C ALA A 63 6.51 0.68 -2.41
N PHE A 64 6.63 1.46 -1.35
CA PHE A 64 6.57 2.92 -1.39
C PHE A 64 7.72 3.55 -0.62
N GLU A 65 8.48 4.41 -1.29
CA GLU A 65 9.61 5.15 -0.75
C GLU A 65 9.20 6.61 -0.50
N ASP A 66 8.96 6.97 0.77
CA ASP A 66 8.41 8.28 1.16
C ASP A 66 9.36 9.45 0.84
N GLU A 67 10.67 9.25 0.99
CA GLU A 67 11.70 10.26 0.74
C GLU A 67 11.69 10.82 -0.69
N VAL A 68 11.30 9.98 -1.66
CA VAL A 68 11.29 10.31 -3.09
C VAL A 68 9.90 10.21 -3.71
N THR A 69 8.87 9.90 -2.90
CA THR A 69 7.48 9.69 -3.35
C THR A 69 7.40 8.68 -4.52
N ARG A 70 8.12 7.55 -4.39
CA ARG A 70 8.24 6.56 -5.47
C ARG A 70 7.51 5.27 -5.11
N PHE A 71 6.80 4.72 -6.10
CA PHE A 71 6.26 3.36 -6.05
C PHE A 71 7.16 2.41 -6.83
N SER A 72 7.42 1.24 -6.28
CA SER A 72 8.16 0.17 -6.95
C SER A 72 7.46 -1.17 -6.75
N ASN A 73 7.90 -2.18 -7.49
CA ASN A 73 7.45 -3.55 -7.24
C ASN A 73 7.80 -3.91 -5.79
N LEU A 74 6.81 -4.44 -5.07
CA LEU A 74 7.08 -5.01 -3.76
C LEU A 74 7.90 -6.28 -3.98
N VAL A 75 9.14 -6.30 -3.51
CA VAL A 75 9.95 -7.51 -3.52
C VAL A 75 9.41 -8.41 -2.41
N GLU A 76 8.58 -9.38 -2.75
CA GLU A 76 8.26 -10.46 -1.83
C GLU A 76 9.54 -11.28 -1.59
N SER A 77 9.77 -11.67 -0.34
CA SER A 77 10.98 -12.37 0.12
C SER A 77 11.33 -13.66 -0.63
N ASP A 78 10.40 -14.20 -1.44
CA ASP A 78 10.62 -15.37 -2.31
C ASP A 78 11.44 -15.08 -3.59
N HIS A 79 11.70 -13.81 -3.92
CA HIS A 79 12.46 -13.40 -5.10
C HIS A 79 13.76 -12.65 -4.79
N MET A 80 14.51 -13.10 -3.77
CA MET A 80 15.92 -12.71 -3.67
C MET A 80 16.74 -13.51 -4.70
N PRO A 81 17.45 -12.86 -5.64
CA PRO A 81 18.41 -13.57 -6.47
C PRO A 81 19.48 -14.16 -5.55
N VAL A 82 19.75 -15.46 -5.71
CA VAL A 82 20.77 -16.17 -4.95
C VAL A 82 22.09 -15.41 -5.13
N PRO A 83 22.78 -15.03 -4.04
CA PRO A 83 24.09 -14.38 -4.18
C PRO A 83 25.04 -15.36 -4.89
N MET A 84 25.62 -14.91 -6.00
CA MET A 84 26.67 -15.63 -6.74
C MET A 84 27.99 -15.61 -5.95
#